data_AF-A0A7U7G5H3-F1
#
_entry.id   AF-A0A7U7G5H3-F1
#
_cell.length_a   1.000
_cell.length_b   1.000
_cell.length_c   1.000
_cell.angle_alpha   90.00
_cell.angle_beta   90.00
_cell.angle_gamma   90.00
#
_symmetry.space_group_name_H-M   'P 1'
#
loop_
_entity.id
_entity.type
_entity.pdbx_description
1 polymer ?
#
loop_
_entity_poly.entity_id
_entity_poly.type
_entity_poly.pdbx_seq_one_letter_code
_entity_poly.pdbx_strand_id
1 'polypeptide(L)'
;MPLGHVAVVRRQIDSRTIMIDQAHWASNGISHNTKVVDVSPENDWTAVRVALPGNGERLGSIYPTHGFIYNRQDGSAPVSTRYRNVIAKGTASDMETASVPADASFFGDEAPSRSLQ
;
A
#
# COMPACT_ATOMS: atom_id res chain seq x y z
N MET A 1 7.86 13.18 2.43
CA MET A 1 8.32 11.99 1.68
C MET A 1 7.90 12.18 0.22
N PRO A 2 8.79 12.58 -0.70
CA PRO A 2 8.42 12.85 -2.08
C PRO A 2 8.15 11.59 -2.91
N LEU A 3 8.68 10.43 -2.50
CA LEU A 3 8.66 9.18 -3.29
C LEU A 3 7.46 8.26 -2.98
N GLY A 4 6.50 8.71 -2.17
CA GLY A 4 5.41 7.85 -1.69
C GLY A 4 5.86 6.76 -0.71
N HIS A 5 4.91 5.96 -0.24
CA HIS A 5 5.13 4.82 0.64
C HIS A 5 4.03 3.78 0.39
N VAL A 6 4.38 2.50 0.55
CA VAL A 6 3.44 1.38 0.36
C VAL A 6 3.58 0.44 1.55
N ALA A 7 2.44 -0.09 1.99
CA ALA A 7 2.36 -1.02 3.11
C ALA A 7 1.39 -2.17 2.78
N VAL A 8 1.56 -3.30 3.46
CA VAL A 8 0.72 -4.48 3.26
C VAL A 8 -0.42 -4.45 4.26
N VAL A 9 -1.66 -4.48 3.78
CA VAL A 9 -2.84 -4.61 4.66
C VAL A 9 -2.94 -6.04 5.16
N ARG A 10 -2.92 -6.21 6.48
CA ARG A 10 -3.01 -7.52 7.15
C ARG A 10 -4.44 -7.88 7.48
N ARG A 11 -5.20 -6.91 8.00
CA ARG A 11 -6.58 -7.11 8.43
C ARG A 11 -7.33 -5.80 8.48
N GLN A 12 -8.60 -5.84 8.10
CA GLN A 12 -9.56 -4.78 8.37
C GLN A 12 -10.18 -4.99 9.75
N ILE A 13 -10.13 -3.96 10.59
CA ILE A 13 -10.74 -3.95 11.92
C ILE A 13 -12.20 -3.52 11.82
N ASP A 14 -12.44 -2.43 11.10
CA ASP A 14 -13.76 -1.85 10.85
C ASP A 14 -13.75 -1.04 9.53
N SER A 15 -14.81 -0.27 9.26
CA SER A 15 -14.93 0.53 8.04
C SER A 15 -13.85 1.61 7.85
N ARG A 16 -13.19 2.04 8.94
CA ARG A 16 -12.21 3.13 8.98
C ARG A 16 -10.87 2.73 9.58
N THR A 17 -10.72 1.49 10.06
CA THR A 17 -9.50 1.05 10.72
C THR A 17 -8.95 -0.22 10.09
N ILE A 18 -7.66 -0.20 9.73
CA ILE A 18 -6.91 -1.35 9.22
C ILE A 18 -5.61 -1.53 10.00
N MET A 19 -5.07 -2.75 9.95
CA MET A 19 -3.74 -3.08 10.43
C MET A 19 -2.82 -3.34 9.24
N ILE A 20 -1.64 -2.74 9.24
CA ILE A 20 -0.65 -2.86 8.17
C ILE A 20 0.69 -3.40 8.68
N ASP A 21 1.43 -4.01 7.76
CA ASP A 21 2.86 -4.26 7.91
C ASP A 21 3.61 -3.32 6.95
N GLN A 22 4.66 -2.66 7.44
CA GLN A 22 5.44 -1.68 6.67
C GLN A 22 6.94 -1.78 6.95
N ALA A 23 7.75 -1.44 5.94
CA ALA A 23 9.19 -1.30 6.10
C ALA A 23 9.54 0.09 6.66
N HIS A 24 10.39 0.12 7.67
CA HIS A 24 10.95 1.36 8.21
C HIS A 24 12.42 1.46 7.83
N TRP A 25 12.69 2.07 6.67
CA TRP A 25 14.03 2.15 6.08
C TRP A 25 15.04 2.89 6.96
N ALA A 26 14.60 3.83 7.78
CA ALA A 26 15.49 4.58 8.68
C ALA A 26 16.03 3.74 9.85
N SER A 27 15.34 2.65 10.23
CA SER A 27 15.72 1.82 11.39
C SER A 27 15.97 0.36 11.03
N ASN A 28 16.15 0.02 9.75
CA ASN A 28 16.39 -1.33 9.25
C ASN A 28 15.44 -2.38 9.88
N GLY A 29 14.13 -2.13 9.84
CA GLY A 29 13.15 -3.02 10.46
C GLY A 29 11.79 -3.03 9.77
N ILE A 30 10.99 -4.04 10.12
CA ILE A 30 9.59 -4.17 9.71
C ILE A 30 8.72 -3.87 10.92
N SER A 31 7.74 -2.98 10.74
CA SER A 31 6.71 -2.73 11.76
C SER A 31 5.49 -3.57 11.42
N HIS A 32 5.14 -4.49 12.30
CA HIS A 32 3.98 -5.35 12.15
C HIS A 32 2.76 -4.81 12.88
N ASN A 33 1.56 -5.10 12.36
CA ASN A 33 0.28 -4.75 12.98
C ASN A 33 0.17 -3.27 13.36
N THR A 34 0.68 -2.38 12.51
CA THR A 34 0.58 -0.94 12.71
C THR A 34 -0.85 -0.49 12.41
N LYS A 35 -1.49 0.18 13.36
CA LYS A 35 -2.86 0.71 13.18
C LYS A 35 -2.86 1.89 12.23
N VAL A 36 -3.78 1.87 11.27
CA VAL A 36 -4.07 2.99 10.37
C VAL A 36 -5.56 3.31 10.45
N VAL A 37 -5.86 4.59 10.59
CA VAL A 37 -7.22 5.11 10.71
C VAL A 37 -7.49 6.07 9.57
N ASP A 38 -8.58 5.82 8.84
CA ASP A 38 -9.15 6.74 7.87
C ASP A 38 -9.78 7.94 8.59
N VAL A 39 -9.35 9.13 8.19
CA VAL A 39 -9.84 10.42 8.66
C VAL A 39 -10.42 11.25 7.51
N SER A 40 -10.65 10.64 6.35
CA SER A 40 -11.31 11.29 5.22
C SER A 40 -12.75 11.69 5.59
N PRO A 41 -13.21 12.88 5.14
CA PRO A 41 -14.59 13.31 5.36
C PRO A 41 -15.61 12.34 4.77
N GLU A 42 -15.30 11.73 3.61
CA GLU A 42 -16.23 10.90 2.83
C GLU A 42 -16.13 9.40 3.12
N ASN A 43 -15.26 8.95 4.04
CA ASN A 43 -15.01 7.53 4.31
C ASN A 43 -14.43 6.77 3.11
N ASP A 44 -13.62 7.44 2.31
CA ASP A 44 -13.11 6.95 1.03
C ASP A 44 -11.60 6.65 1.07
N TRP A 45 -11.02 6.64 2.28
CA TRP A 45 -9.60 6.40 2.52
C TRP A 45 -8.65 7.41 1.88
N THR A 46 -9.13 8.57 1.41
CA THR A 46 -8.27 9.61 0.80
C THR A 46 -7.28 10.24 1.78
N ALA A 47 -7.54 10.14 3.09
CA ALA A 47 -6.73 10.75 4.13
C ALA A 47 -6.64 9.81 5.34
N VAL A 48 -5.43 9.38 5.70
CA VAL A 48 -5.19 8.42 6.78
C VAL A 48 -4.22 8.95 7.83
N ARG A 49 -4.31 8.43 9.05
CA ARG A 49 -3.27 8.58 10.06
C ARG A 49 -2.70 7.23 10.44
N VAL A 50 -1.39 7.17 10.59
CA VAL A 50 -0.64 5.97 10.96
C VAL A 50 -0.24 6.07 12.42
N ALA A 51 -0.40 5.00 13.20
CA ALA A 51 0.04 4.94 14.58
C ALA A 51 1.57 5.06 14.67
N LEU A 52 2.04 5.81 15.67
CA LEU A 52 3.45 6.01 15.92
C LEU A 52 4.05 4.81 16.66
N PRO A 53 5.35 4.50 16.43
CA PRO A 53 6.04 3.44 17.15
C PRO A 53 5.90 3.55 18.67
N GLY A 54 5.71 2.41 19.33
CA GLY A 54 5.64 2.31 20.79
C GLY A 54 4.32 2.76 21.42
N ASN A 55 3.37 3.31 20.66
CA ASN A 55 2.03 3.61 21.17
C ASN A 55 0.98 3.52 20.05
N GLY A 56 0.20 2.42 20.06
CA GLY A 56 -0.85 2.15 19.07
C GLY A 56 -2.00 3.17 19.07
N GLU A 57 -2.18 3.96 20.13
CA GLU A 57 -3.22 4.99 20.21
C GLU A 57 -2.76 6.36 19.72
N ARG A 58 -1.44 6.59 19.66
CA ARG A 58 -0.90 7.87 19.20
C ARG A 58 -0.78 7.88 17.68
N LEU A 59 -1.69 8.60 17.03
CA LEU A 59 -1.70 8.76 15.58
C LEU A 59 -0.79 9.91 15.14
N GLY A 60 -0.08 9.72 14.02
CA GLY A 60 0.77 10.73 13.40
C GLY A 60 -0.01 11.74 12.55
N SER A 61 0.71 12.40 11.65
CA SER A 61 0.15 13.33 10.66
C SER A 61 -0.86 12.68 9.73
N ILE A 62 -1.66 13.52 9.06
CA ILE A 62 -2.55 13.09 7.99
C ILE A 62 -1.73 12.88 6.73
N TYR A 63 -1.87 11.71 6.12
CA TYR A 63 -1.22 11.35 4.86
C TYR A 63 -2.27 11.11 3.78
N PRO A 64 -2.13 11.71 2.58
CA PRO A 64 -2.98 11.38 1.46
C PRO A 64 -2.73 9.93 1.03
N THR A 65 -3.81 9.20 0.74
CA THR A 65 -3.75 7.80 0.30
C THR A 65 -4.53 7.65 -1.00
N HIS A 66 -3.92 6.99 -1.98
CA HIS A 66 -4.44 6.95 -3.36
C HIS A 66 -5.28 5.71 -3.68
N GLY A 67 -5.28 4.72 -2.78
CA GLY A 67 -6.10 3.52 -2.90
C GLY A 67 -5.38 2.26 -2.43
N PHE A 68 -5.93 1.12 -2.83
CA PHE A 68 -5.43 -0.21 -2.47
C PHE A 68 -5.13 -1.02 -3.72
N ILE A 69 -4.11 -1.87 -3.62
CA ILE A 69 -3.79 -2.87 -4.63
C ILE A 69 -4.34 -4.21 -4.11
N TYR A 70 -5.28 -4.80 -4.84
CA TYR A 70 -5.88 -6.08 -4.49
C TYR A 70 -5.17 -7.24 -5.19
N ASN A 71 -5.15 -8.41 -4.54
CA ASN A 71 -4.66 -9.61 -5.20
C ASN A 71 -5.55 -9.96 -6.40
N ARG A 72 -4.94 -10.58 -7.41
CA ARG A 72 -5.69 -11.19 -8.52
C ARG A 72 -6.35 -12.47 -8.04
N GLN A 73 -7.50 -12.82 -8.63
CA GLN A 73 -8.14 -14.11 -8.31
C GLN A 73 -7.28 -15.25 -8.88
N ASP A 74 -7.08 -16.30 -8.09
CA ASP A 74 -6.28 -17.46 -8.50
C ASP A 74 -6.86 -18.09 -9.77
N GLY A 75 -6.02 -18.34 -10.77
CA GLY A 75 -6.43 -18.87 -12.07
C GLY A 75 -6.93 -17.83 -13.09
N SER A 76 -6.97 -16.55 -12.73
CA SER A 76 -7.17 -15.49 -13.72
C SER A 76 -5.92 -15.36 -14.59
N ALA A 77 -6.03 -15.63 -15.89
CA ALA A 77 -5.01 -15.24 -16.86
C ALA A 77 -4.65 -13.76 -16.65
N PRO A 78 -3.40 -13.31 -16.93
CA PRO A 78 -3.07 -11.89 -16.91
C PRO A 78 -4.12 -11.16 -17.76
N VAL A 79 -4.95 -10.38 -17.08
CA VAL A 79 -6.03 -9.66 -17.71
C VAL A 79 -5.36 -8.61 -18.59
N SER A 80 -5.28 -8.86 -19.90
CA SER A 80 -4.98 -7.86 -20.94
C SER A 80 -6.18 -6.89 -21.12
N THR A 81 -6.89 -6.59 -20.04
CA THR A 81 -8.00 -5.64 -20.01
C THR A 81 -7.52 -4.45 -19.21
N ARG A 82 -7.59 -3.28 -19.84
CA ARG A 82 -7.21 -1.98 -19.28
C ARG A 82 -7.65 -1.89 -17.82
N TYR A 83 -6.68 -1.74 -16.93
CA TYR A 83 -6.91 -1.56 -15.50
C TYR A 83 -7.97 -0.47 -15.29
N ARG A 84 -9.13 -0.84 -14.74
CA ARG A 84 -10.02 0.13 -14.09
C ARG A 84 -9.41 0.41 -12.73
N ASN A 85 -8.48 1.36 -12.70
CA ASN A 85 -7.98 1.87 -11.43
C ASN A 85 -9.16 2.48 -10.67
N VAL A 86 -9.51 1.91 -9.51
CA VAL A 86 -10.38 2.59 -8.54
C VAL A 86 -9.49 3.60 -7.84
N ILE A 87 -9.30 4.75 -8.49
CA ILE A 87 -8.52 5.87 -7.99
C ILE A 87 -9.40 6.61 -6.97
N ALA A 88 -8.91 6.80 -5.75
CA ALA A 88 -9.53 7.71 -4.80
C ALA A 88 -9.70 9.09 -5.47
N LYS A 89 -10.84 9.77 -5.30
CA LYS A 89 -11.32 10.87 -6.15
C LYS A 89 -10.40 12.11 -6.13
N GLY A 90 -9.27 12.02 -6.81
CA GLY A 90 -8.18 12.98 -6.88
C GLY A 90 -7.47 12.84 -8.21
N THR A 91 -6.96 13.96 -8.72
CA THR A 91 -6.45 14.14 -10.08
C THR A 91 -5.46 13.05 -10.49
N ALA A 92 -5.93 12.13 -11.33
CA ALA A 92 -5.20 10.97 -11.85
C ALA A 92 -4.05 11.31 -12.82
N SER A 93 -3.70 12.58 -12.98
CA SER A 93 -2.77 13.07 -14.01
C SER A 93 -1.29 12.79 -13.70
N ASP A 94 -0.93 12.58 -12.43
CA ASP A 94 0.48 12.43 -12.01
C ASP A 94 0.82 11.05 -11.43
N MET A 95 -0.05 10.04 -11.62
CA MET A 95 0.20 8.70 -11.11
C MET A 95 0.82 7.79 -12.18
N GLU A 96 2.11 7.49 -12.03
CA GLU A 96 2.76 6.41 -12.79
C GLU A 96 2.29 5.06 -12.26
N THR A 97 1.54 4.32 -13.08
CA THR A 97 1.21 2.93 -12.79
C THR A 97 2.27 2.00 -13.37
N ALA A 98 2.93 1.21 -12.53
CA ALA A 98 3.79 0.14 -13.02
C ALA A 98 2.93 -1.00 -13.61
N SER A 99 2.98 -1.17 -14.92
CA SER A 99 2.39 -2.33 -15.61
C SER A 99 3.47 -3.38 -15.90
N VAL A 100 3.19 -4.63 -15.57
CA VAL A 100 4.06 -5.76 -15.92
C VAL A 100 3.84 -6.11 -17.40
N PRO A 101 4.89 -6.35 -18.21
CA PRO A 101 4.72 -6.85 -19.57
C PRO A 101 3.93 -8.16 -19.56
N ALA A 102 3.00 -8.33 -20.51
CA ALA A 102 2.09 -9.47 -20.55
C ALA A 102 2.81 -10.83 -20.73
N ASP A 103 4.07 -10.82 -21.14
CA ASP A 103 4.93 -11.96 -21.43
C ASP A 103 6.02 -12.23 -20.38
N ALA A 104 6.05 -11.46 -19.28
CA ALA A 104 7.07 -11.59 -18.25
C ALA A 104 6.84 -12.84 -17.36
N SER A 105 7.47 -13.97 -17.71
CA SER A 105 7.68 -15.10 -16.79
C SER A 105 8.87 -14.83 -15.87
N PHE A 106 8.69 -13.96 -14.86
CA PHE A 106 9.79 -13.45 -14.03
C PHE A 106 9.80 -13.90 -12.56
N PHE A 107 8.90 -14.78 -12.13
CA PHE A 107 9.00 -15.38 -10.80
C PHE A 107 10.02 -16.53 -10.84
N GLY A 108 11.31 -16.18 -10.85
CA GLY A 108 12.30 -17.03 -10.21
C GLY A 108 12.02 -17.01 -8.71
N ASP A 109 12.17 -18.15 -8.05
CA ASP A 109 11.89 -18.36 -6.61
C ASP A 109 12.91 -17.65 -5.68
N GLU A 110 13.58 -16.61 -6.19
CA GLU A 110 14.70 -15.94 -5.53
C GLU A 110 14.49 -14.43 -5.59
N ALA A 111 14.14 -13.85 -4.45
CA ALA A 111 14.23 -12.40 -4.29
C ALA A 111 15.70 -11.99 -4.51
N PRO A 112 16.00 -11.01 -5.37
CA PRO A 112 17.39 -10.64 -5.64
C PRO A 112 18.04 -10.17 -4.34
N SER A 113 19.00 -10.96 -3.88
CA SER A 113 19.93 -10.64 -2.82
C SER A 113 20.66 -9.34 -3.17
N ARG A 114 20.15 -8.19 -2.75
CA ARG A 114 20.95 -6.96 -2.70
C ARG A 114 21.84 -7.06 -1.46
N SER A 115 22.92 -7.80 -1.60
CA SER A 115 24.10 -7.65 -0.74
C SER A 115 24.59 -6.21 -0.92
N LEU A 116 24.31 -5.36 0.07
CA LEU A 116 24.95 -4.06 0.20
C LEU A 116 26.37 -4.32 0.69
N GLN A 117 27.32 -3.98 -0.17
CA GLN A 117 28.76 -3.96 0.09
C GLN A 117 29.12 -2.81 1.04
#